data_AF-A0A2W2EDB2-F1
#
_entry.id   AF-A0A2W2EDB2-F1
#
_cell.length_a   1.000
_cell.length_b   1.000
_cell.length_c   1.000
_cell.angle_alpha   90.00
_cell.angle_beta   90.00
_cell.angle_gamma   90.00
#
_symmetry.space_group_name_H-M   'P 1'
#
loop_
_entity.id
_entity.type
_entity.pdbx_description
1 polymer ?
#
loop_
_entity_poly.entity_id
_entity_poly.type
_entity_poly.pdbx_seq_one_letter_code
_entity_poly.pdbx_strand_id
1 'polypeptide(L)'
;MPRGTYARNTRGNEWVHEPIGFVIHPEDLVGAEPHPDPGRRSGCHGLDGLDGPNLVCGGCGQELGTRQADCFTQNHVTLDFAAVKRSFTGD
;
A
#
# COMPACT_ATOMS: atom_id res chain seq x y z
N MET A 1 -10.54 -7.73 12.82
CA MET A 1 -9.13 -7.29 13.03
C MET A 1 -8.28 -8.01 12.00
N PRO A 2 -7.58 -7.33 11.08
CA PRO A 2 -6.55 -8.00 10.29
C PRO A 2 -5.52 -8.59 11.25
N ARG A 3 -5.18 -9.87 11.06
CA ARG A 3 -4.34 -10.67 11.97
C ARG A 3 -2.86 -10.65 11.57
N GLY A 4 -2.52 -9.86 10.56
CA GLY A 4 -1.19 -9.76 9.99
C GLY A 4 -0.17 -9.01 10.82
N THR A 5 1.09 -9.21 10.46
CA THR A 5 2.22 -8.41 10.92
C THR A 5 2.50 -7.29 9.92
N TYR A 6 3.10 -6.19 10.38
CA TYR A 6 3.64 -5.16 9.51
C TYR A 6 5.15 -5.02 9.70
N ALA A 7 5.85 -4.62 8.65
CA ALA A 7 7.22 -4.12 8.73
C ALA A 7 7.23 -2.61 8.54
N ARG A 8 8.31 -1.95 8.96
CA ARG A 8 8.52 -0.53 8.74
C ARG A 8 9.64 -0.37 7.73
N ASN A 9 9.33 0.10 6.53
CA ASN A 9 10.33 0.48 5.55
C ASN A 9 10.68 1.96 5.72
N THR A 10 11.96 2.25 5.99
CA THR A 10 12.50 3.62 6.08
C THR A 10 13.56 3.90 5.01
N ARG A 11 13.74 3.00 4.04
CA ARG A 11 14.74 3.06 2.98
C ARG A 11 14.03 2.94 1.63
N GLY A 12 13.48 4.05 1.16
CA GLY A 12 12.83 4.08 -0.15
C GLY A 12 13.79 3.63 -1.25
N ASN A 13 13.26 2.86 -2.19
CA ASN A 13 14.00 2.30 -3.33
C ASN A 13 15.14 1.33 -2.98
N GLU A 14 15.13 0.71 -1.79
CA GLU A 14 16.06 -0.41 -1.52
C GLU A 14 15.78 -1.62 -2.42
N TRP A 15 14.51 -1.82 -2.78
CA TRP A 15 14.04 -2.68 -3.86
C TRP A 15 13.32 -1.85 -4.93
N VAL A 16 13.00 -2.47 -6.07
CA VAL A 16 12.48 -1.79 -7.27
C VAL A 16 11.27 -0.91 -6.91
N HIS A 17 11.54 0.39 -6.78
CA HIS A 17 10.58 1.44 -6.50
C HIS A 17 9.72 1.24 -5.24
N GLU A 18 10.28 0.56 -4.23
CA GLU A 18 9.57 0.37 -2.98
C GLU A 18 9.41 1.69 -2.20
N PRO A 19 8.18 2.10 -1.83
CA PRO A 19 7.94 3.32 -1.08
C PRO A 19 8.41 3.23 0.38
N ILE A 20 8.54 4.39 1.03
CA ILE A 20 8.72 4.48 2.49
C ILE A 20 7.35 4.37 3.15
N GLY A 21 7.22 3.51 4.18
CA GLY A 21 5.93 3.33 4.86
C GLY A 21 5.84 2.08 5.73
N PHE A 22 4.61 1.74 6.12
CA PHE A 22 4.32 0.46 6.77
C PHE A 22 4.01 -0.59 5.69
N VAL A 23 4.83 -1.63 5.63
CA VAL A 23 4.66 -2.73 4.69
C VAL A 23 3.80 -3.81 5.31
N ILE A 24 2.75 -4.23 4.61
CA ILE A 24 1.85 -5.32 5.01
C ILE A 24 1.64 -6.30 3.85
N HIS A 25 1.20 -7.51 4.18
CA HIS A 25 0.70 -8.41 3.15
C HIS A 25 -0.60 -7.85 2.55
N PRO A 26 -0.84 -7.95 1.22
CA PRO A 26 -2.04 -7.38 0.62
C PRO A 26 -3.36 -7.92 1.19
N GLU A 27 -3.39 -9.18 1.64
CA GLU A 27 -4.58 -9.80 2.25
C GLU A 27 -4.88 -9.30 3.67
N ASP A 28 -3.94 -8.63 4.32
CA ASP A 28 -4.17 -7.99 5.62
C ASP A 28 -4.79 -6.59 5.49
N LEU A 29 -4.88 -6.05 4.27
CA LEU A 29 -5.50 -4.76 4.02
C LEU A 29 -7.02 -4.89 3.90
N VAL A 30 -7.76 -4.17 4.75
CA VAL A 30 -9.22 -4.13 4.74
C VAL A 30 -9.72 -2.70 4.58
N GLY A 31 -10.82 -2.51 3.85
CA GLY A 31 -11.47 -1.20 3.70
C GLY A 31 -10.74 -0.20 2.81
N ALA A 32 -9.72 -0.65 2.08
CA ALA A 32 -9.08 0.14 1.01
C ALA A 32 -9.69 -0.24 -0.34
N GLU A 33 -9.79 0.75 -1.22
CA GLU A 33 -10.27 0.61 -2.59
C GLU A 33 -9.16 1.06 -3.57
N PRO A 34 -9.18 0.59 -4.83
CA PRO A 34 -8.28 1.10 -5.85
C PRO A 34 -8.48 2.61 -6.07
N HIS A 35 -7.39 3.34 -6.30
CA HIS A 35 -7.47 4.76 -6.62
C HIS A 35 -8.34 4.98 -7.89
N PRO A 36 -9.25 5.97 -7.90
CA PRO A 36 -10.19 6.16 -9.01
C PRO A 36 -9.51 6.55 -10.31
N ASP A 37 -8.42 7.33 -10.24
CA ASP A 37 -7.58 7.64 -11.40
C ASP A 37 -6.93 6.37 -11.97
N PRO A 38 -7.22 5.97 -13.23
CA PRO A 38 -6.57 4.85 -13.89
C PRO A 38 -5.07 5.03 -14.06
N GLY A 39 -4.57 6.26 -14.15
CA GLY A 39 -3.14 6.56 -14.26
C GLY A 39 -2.35 6.16 -13.02
N ARG A 40 -3.00 5.92 -11.88
CA ARG A 40 -2.37 5.40 -10.66
C ARG A 40 -2.27 3.86 -10.67
N ARG A 41 -2.82 3.18 -11.68
CA ARG A 41 -3.03 1.72 -11.66
C ARG A 41 -2.31 1.00 -12.81
N SER A 42 -1.13 1.49 -13.15
CA SER A 42 -0.28 0.95 -14.21
C SER A 42 0.40 -0.38 -13.81
N GLY A 43 0.82 -1.12 -14.84
CA GLY A 43 1.66 -2.30 -14.75
C GLY A 43 1.27 -3.37 -15.78
N CYS A 44 2.06 -4.44 -15.85
CA CYS A 44 1.95 -5.49 -16.86
C CYS A 44 0.97 -6.61 -16.44
N HIS A 45 1.24 -7.27 -15.32
CA HIS A 45 0.40 -8.35 -14.76
C HIS A 45 -0.27 -7.96 -13.43
N GLY A 46 0.05 -6.78 -12.91
CA GLY A 46 -0.43 -6.25 -11.65
C GLY A 46 -0.05 -4.78 -11.52
N LEU A 47 -0.19 -4.22 -10.32
CA LEU A 47 0.16 -2.82 -10.05
C LEU A 47 1.68 -2.69 -9.89
N ASP A 48 2.34 -1.83 -10.67
CA ASP A 48 3.78 -1.58 -10.55
C ASP A 48 4.14 -0.67 -9.36
N GLY A 49 3.19 0.17 -8.94
CA GLY A 49 3.35 1.13 -7.84
C GLY A 49 4.19 2.37 -8.17
N LEU A 50 4.45 2.64 -9.45
CA LEU A 50 5.36 3.70 -9.88
C LEU A 50 4.70 5.08 -9.97
N ASP A 51 3.39 5.08 -10.21
CA ASP A 51 2.62 6.31 -10.43
C ASP A 51 2.06 6.90 -9.13
N GLY A 52 2.68 6.62 -7.98
CA GLY A 52 2.29 7.11 -6.66
C GLY A 52 1.23 6.24 -5.95
N PRO A 53 0.50 6.80 -4.96
CA PRO A 53 -0.51 6.05 -4.22
C PRO A 53 -1.62 5.52 -5.13
N ASN A 54 -1.87 4.22 -5.05
CA ASN A 54 -2.85 3.52 -5.87
C ASN A 54 -3.96 2.86 -5.05
N LEU A 55 -3.95 3.10 -3.74
CA LEU A 55 -4.97 2.70 -2.79
C LEU A 55 -5.53 3.93 -2.07
N VAL A 56 -6.85 3.99 -1.94
CA VAL A 56 -7.58 5.00 -1.19
C VAL A 56 -8.43 4.37 -0.10
N CYS A 57 -8.78 5.13 0.92
CA CYS A 57 -9.74 4.69 1.94
C CYS A 57 -11.14 4.60 1.31
N GLY A 58 -11.79 3.43 1.41
CA GLY A 58 -13.15 3.24 0.88
C GLY A 58 -14.21 4.13 1.54
N GLY A 59 -13.94 4.64 2.76
CA GLY A 59 -14.86 5.51 3.48
C GLY A 59 -14.74 7.01 3.16
N CYS A 60 -13.52 7.52 3.03
CA CYS A 60 -13.27 8.97 2.87
C CYS A 60 -12.51 9.35 1.59
N GLY A 61 -12.06 8.37 0.79
CA GLY A 61 -11.35 8.60 -0.46
C GLY A 61 -9.92 9.12 -0.33
N GLN A 62 -9.38 9.28 0.89
CA GLN A 62 -8.00 9.71 1.10
C GLN A 62 -7.01 8.65 0.61
N GLU A 63 -5.93 9.08 -0.05
CA GLU A 63 -4.81 8.22 -0.43
C GLU A 63 -4.20 7.56 0.82
N LEU A 64 -4.06 6.23 0.80
CA LEU A 64 -3.53 5.44 1.92
C LEU A 64 -2.11 4.97 1.68
N GLY A 65 -1.79 4.64 0.43
CA GLY A 65 -0.50 4.06 0.08
C GLY A 65 -0.50 3.39 -1.29
N THR A 66 0.49 2.54 -1.49
CA THR A 66 0.81 1.92 -2.78
C THR A 66 0.88 0.42 -2.63
N ARG A 67 0.16 -0.30 -3.50
CA ARG A 67 0.31 -1.72 -3.74
C ARG A 67 1.27 -1.94 -4.90
N GLN A 68 2.22 -2.84 -4.69
CA GLN A 68 3.02 -3.46 -5.74
C GLN A 68 2.56 -4.91 -5.91
N ALA A 69 2.43 -5.37 -7.15
CA ALA A 69 2.02 -6.72 -7.52
C ALA A 69 2.38 -7.07 -8.99
N ASP A 70 3.18 -6.26 -9.67
CA ASP A 70 3.61 -6.54 -11.04
C ASP A 70 4.75 -7.56 -11.09
N CYS A 71 4.98 -8.16 -12.25
CA CYS A 71 5.89 -9.29 -12.46
C CYS A 71 7.36 -9.03 -12.09
N PHE A 72 7.78 -7.78 -11.97
CA PHE A 72 9.14 -7.36 -11.60
C PHE A 72 9.22 -6.66 -10.24
N THR A 73 8.08 -6.50 -9.55
CA THR A 73 7.98 -5.84 -8.25
C THR A 73 7.65 -6.85 -7.15
N GLN A 74 7.75 -6.42 -5.89
CA GLN A 74 7.28 -7.23 -4.77
C GLN A 74 5.73 -7.30 -4.76
N ASN A 75 5.17 -8.33 -4.13
CA ASN A 75 3.73 -8.40 -3.87
C ASN A 75 3.42 -7.93 -2.45
N HIS A 76 3.28 -6.63 -2.25
CA HIS A 76 3.01 -6.04 -0.93
C HIS A 76 2.13 -4.80 -1.03
N VAL A 77 1.70 -4.28 0.14
CA VAL A 77 1.19 -2.91 0.26
C VAL A 77 2.09 -2.13 1.20
N THR A 78 2.46 -0.91 0.79
CA THR A 78 3.15 0.07 1.61
C THR A 78 2.22 1.24 1.92
N LEU A 79 1.82 1.36 3.19
CA LEU A 79 0.97 2.44 3.70
C LEU A 79 1.81 3.66 4.06
N ASP A 80 1.38 4.85 3.62
CA ASP A 80 2.08 6.11 3.92
C ASP A 80 1.99 6.42 5.42
N PHE A 81 3.14 6.71 6.04
CA PHE A 81 3.23 7.10 7.45
C PHE A 81 2.39 8.33 7.79
N ALA A 82 2.18 9.25 6.84
CA ALA A 82 1.36 10.44 7.03
C ALA A 82 -0.14 10.13 6.93
N ALA A 83 -0.54 9.10 6.17
CA ALA A 83 -1.94 8.76 5.93
C ALA A 83 -2.52 7.83 7.00
N VAL A 84 -1.69 6.99 7.64
CA VAL A 84 -2.16 6.01 8.61
C VAL A 84 -1.50 6.16 9.98
N LYS A 85 -2.23 5.78 11.03
CA LYS A 85 -1.71 5.67 12.40
C LYS A 85 -1.93 4.27 12.94
N ARG A 86 -1.01 3.79 13.76
CA ARG A 86 -1.20 2.57 14.52
C ARG A 86 -2.20 2.84 15.63
N SER A 87 -3.31 2.11 15.65
CA SER A 87 -4.26 2.10 16.76
C SER A 87 -4.37 0.69 17.29
N PHE A 88 -4.13 0.52 18.59
CA PHE A 88 -4.45 -0.69 19.31
C PHE A 88 -5.81 -0.46 19.96
N THR A 89 -6.87 -1.05 19.41
CA THR A 89 -8.07 -1.30 20.21
C THR A 89 -7.70 -2.43 21.15
N GLY A 90 -7.52 -2.11 22.43
CA GLY A 90 -7.47 -3.13 23.47
C GLY A 90 -8.81 -3.87 23.47
N ASP A 91 -8.75 -5.20 23.50
CA ASP A 91 -9.92 -6.03 23.81
C ASP A 91 -10.47 -5.70 25.20
#